data_AF-A0A9C7SCK3-F1
#
_entry.id   AF-A0A9C7SCK3-F1
#
_cell.length_a   1.000
_cell.length_b   1.000
_cell.length_c   1.000
_cell.angle_alpha   90.00
_cell.angle_beta   90.00
_cell.angle_gamma   90.00
#
_symmetry.space_group_name_H-M   'P 1'
#
loop_
_entity.id
_entity.type
_entity.pdbx_description
1 polymer ?
#
loop_
_entity_poly.entity_id
_entity_poly.type
_entity_poly.pdbx_seq_one_letter_code
_entity_poly.pdbx_strand_id
1 'polypeptide(L)' 'MSDNSENRSPLNVVIYWHMHQPEYRDLRSGEYHQPWTYLHTIKDYVDMVAHLENNDQARAVV' A
#
# COMPACT_ATOMS: atom_id res chain seq x y z
N MET A 1 28.18 9.22 27.49
CA MET A 1 28.31 8.60 26.15
C MET A 1 28.24 9.74 25.16
N SER A 2 29.31 9.93 24.39
CA SER A 2 29.46 11.03 23.43
C SER A 2 28.40 10.91 22.34
N ASP A 3 27.43 11.82 22.36
CA ASP A 3 26.56 12.09 21.22
C ASP A 3 27.40 12.78 20.14
N ASN A 4 28.17 11.97 19.41
CA ASN A 4 28.80 12.39 18.17
C ASN A 4 27.68 12.44 17.12
N SER A 5 27.17 13.64 16.88
CA SER A 5 26.30 13.94 15.73
C SER A 5 27.12 13.86 14.45
N GLU A 6 27.53 12.64 14.08
CA GLU A 6 28.01 12.39 12.74
C GLU A 6 26.89 12.75 11.76
N ASN A 7 27.25 13.52 10.73
CA ASN A 7 26.37 13.89 9.62
C ASN A 7 26.03 12.63 8.81
N ARG A 8 25.12 11.81 9.35
CA ARG A 8 24.72 10.54 8.77
C ARG A 8 23.86 10.82 7.55
N SER A 9 24.34 10.35 6.40
CA SER A 9 23.54 10.37 5.19
C SER A 9 22.24 9.58 5.40
N PRO A 10 21.10 10.06 4.88
CA PRO A 10 19.83 9.36 5.02
C PRO A 10 19.92 7.92 4.47
N LEU A 11 19.23 6.99 5.13
CA LEU A 11 19.11 5.63 4.62
C LEU A 11 18.11 5.62 3.45
N ASN A 12 18.51 5.00 2.33
CA ASN A 12 17.59 4.74 1.24
C ASN A 12 16.68 3.57 1.63
N VAL A 13 15.37 3.83 1.72
CA VAL A 13 14.35 2.83 2.08
C VAL A 13 13.40 2.65 0.91
N VAL A 14 13.08 1.39 0.60
CA VAL A 14 12.00 1.02 -0.32
C VAL A 14 10.99 0.20 0.46
N ILE A 15 9.74 0.68 0.48
CA ILE A 15 8.60 -0.07 1.03
C ILE A 15 7.92 -0.76 -0.14
N TYR A 16 7.80 -2.08 -0.07
CA TYR A 16 7.13 -2.89 -1.09
C TYR A 16 5.77 -3.36 -0.57
N TRP A 17 4.70 -2.96 -1.26
CA TRP A 17 3.34 -3.43 -0.99
C TRP A 17 2.99 -4.58 -1.93
N HIS A 18 2.88 -5.77 -1.37
CA HIS A 18 2.34 -6.91 -2.10
C HIS A 18 0.82 -6.95 -1.96
N MET A 19 0.11 -6.35 -2.92
CA MET A 19 -1.35 -6.35 -2.96
C MET A 19 -1.84 -7.52 -3.82
N HIS A 20 -2.38 -8.56 -3.19
CA HIS A 20 -2.99 -9.69 -3.89
C HIS A 20 -4.44 -9.85 -3.42
N GLN A 21 -5.38 -9.67 -4.35
CA GLN A 21 -6.79 -10.00 -4.13
C GLN A 21 -7.16 -11.23 -4.98
N PRO A 22 -7.65 -12.32 -4.36
CA PRO A 22 -8.17 -13.47 -5.08
C PRO A 22 -9.38 -13.12 -5.96
N GLU A 23 -9.66 -13.97 -6.96
CA GLU A 23 -10.92 -13.90 -7.71
C GLU A 23 -12.06 -14.44 -6.84
N TYR A 24 -12.95 -13.56 -6.41
CA TYR A 24 -14.13 -13.88 -5.59
C TYR A 24 -15.43 -13.93 -6.39
N ARG A 25 -15.37 -13.62 -7.70
CA ARG A 25 -16.49 -13.79 -8.60
C ARG A 25 -16.70 -15.27 -8.89
N ASP A 26 -17.92 -15.74 -8.74
CA ASP A 26 -18.32 -16.99 -9.37
C ASP A 26 -18.28 -16.82 -10.88
N LEU A 27 -17.39 -17.55 -11.54
CA LEU A 27 -17.17 -17.46 -12.98
C LEU A 27 -18.36 -17.97 -13.81
N ARG A 28 -19.31 -18.70 -13.20
CA ARG A 28 -20.51 -19.21 -13.88
C ARG A 28 -21.67 -18.23 -13.83
N SER A 29 -21.94 -17.65 -12.67
CA SER A 29 -23.04 -16.69 -12.47
C SER A 29 -22.60 -15.24 -12.69
N GLY A 30 -21.31 -14.94 -12.58
CA GLY A 30 -20.77 -13.58 -12.58
C GLY A 30 -20.97 -12.84 -11.27
N GLU A 31 -21.57 -13.47 -10.26
CA GLU A 31 -21.84 -12.85 -8.97
C GLU A 31 -20.60 -12.86 -8.07
N TYR A 32 -20.36 -11.75 -7.40
CA TYR A 32 -19.34 -11.67 -6.36
C TYR A 32 -19.92 -12.20 -5.07
N HIS A 33 -19.41 -13.34 -4.61
CA HIS A 33 -19.72 -13.80 -3.28
C HIS A 33 -18.81 -13.04 -2.30
N GLN A 34 -19.37 -12.74 -1.13
CA GLN A 34 -18.69 -12.08 -0.02
C GLN A 34 -18.54 -10.55 -0.13
N PRO A 35 -19.38 -9.76 0.60
CA PRO A 35 -19.41 -8.31 0.50
C PRO A 35 -18.10 -7.64 0.99
N TRP A 36 -17.29 -8.37 1.74
CA TRP A 36 -15.99 -7.86 2.20
C TRP A 36 -15.00 -7.66 1.06
N THR A 37 -15.16 -8.33 -0.08
CA THR A 37 -14.26 -8.18 -1.24
C THR A 37 -14.18 -6.72 -1.68
N TYR A 38 -15.33 -6.05 -1.77
CA TYR A 38 -15.40 -4.64 -2.10
C TYR A 38 -14.81 -3.75 -0.99
N LEU A 39 -15.14 -4.06 0.26
CA LEU A 39 -14.67 -3.28 1.42
C LEU A 39 -13.15 -3.36 1.58
N HIS A 40 -12.55 -4.53 1.35
CA HIS A 40 -11.10 -4.70 1.38
C HIS A 40 -10.40 -3.92 0.27
N THR A 41 -10.94 -3.94 -0.96
CA THR A 41 -10.38 -3.14 -2.06
C THR A 41 -10.35 -1.66 -1.71
N ILE A 42 -11.47 -1.11 -1.22
CA ILE A 42 -11.53 0.33 -0.89
C ILE A 42 -10.63 0.65 0.28
N LYS A 43 -10.74 -0.10 1.37
CA LYS A 43 -9.96 0.18 2.57
C LYS A 43 -8.46 0.13 2.27
N ASP A 44 -7.99 -0.99 1.73
CA ASP A 44 -6.55 -1.26 1.76
C ASP A 44 -5.81 -0.61 0.58
N TYR A 45 -6.46 -0.41 -0.58
CA TYR A 45 -5.80 0.19 -1.75
C TYR A 45 -5.88 1.72 -1.76
N VAL A 46 -7.00 2.31 -1.33
CA VAL A 46 -7.16 3.77 -1.33
C VAL A 46 -6.29 4.41 -0.27
N ASP A 47 -6.21 3.82 0.92
CA ASP A 47 -5.39 4.35 2.02
C ASP A 47 -3.90 4.42 1.62
N MET A 48 -3.41 3.44 0.86
CA MET A 48 -2.03 3.45 0.34
C MET A 48 -1.75 4.65 -0.56
N VAL A 49 -2.65 4.95 -1.51
CA VAL A 49 -2.50 6.10 -2.40
C VAL A 49 -2.63 7.41 -1.62
N ALA A 50 -3.58 7.49 -0.68
CA ALA A 50 -3.76 8.67 0.16
C ALA A 50 -2.51 9.01 0.98
N HIS A 51 -1.76 8.00 1.45
CA HIS A 51 -0.48 8.24 2.14
C HIS A 51 0.60 8.83 1.21
N LEU A 52 0.62 8.45 -0.07
CA LEU A 52 1.53 9.02 -1.05
C LEU A 52 1.15 10.48 -1.38
N GLU A 53 -0.14 10.75 -1.57
CA GLU A 53 -0.64 12.11 -1.86
C GLU A 53 -0.40 13.09 -0.70
N ASN A 54 -0.44 12.62 0.54
CA ASN A 54 -0.16 13.44 1.72
C ASN A 54 1.33 13.74 1.94
N ASN A 55 2.23 13.22 1.10
CA ASN A 55 3.66 13.48 1.19
C ASN A 55 4.24 13.84 -0.19
N ASP A 56 4.37 15.13 -0.45
CA ASP A 56 4.88 15.67 -1.72
C ASP A 56 6.28 15.18 -2.12
N GLN A 57 7.07 14.66 -1.17
CA GLN A 57 8.42 14.12 -1.44
C GLN A 57 8.42 12.62 -1.72
N ALA A 58 7.29 11.93 -1.50
CA ALA A 58 7.16 10.51 -1.75
C ALA A 58 7.32 10.21 -3.24
N ARG A 59 7.92 9.05 -3.53
CA ARG A 59 8.12 8.55 -4.90
C ARG A 59 7.62 7.13 -4.96
N ALA A 60 6.87 6.82 -6.00
CA ALA A 60 6.31 5.49 -6.24
C ALA A 60 6.62 5.02 -7.65
N VAL A 61 6.75 3.71 -7.81
CA VAL A 61 6.88 3.00 -9.09
C VAL A 61 5.89 1.84 -9.04
N VAL A 62 5.12 1.65 -10.11
CA VAL A 62 4.07 0.62 -10.23
C VAL A 62 4.52 -0.47 -11.20
#